data_AF-A0A6P2C6V2-F1
#
_entry.id   AF-A0A6P2C6V2-F1
#
_cell.length_a   1.000
_cell.length_b   1.000
_cell.length_c   1.000
_cell.angle_alpha   90.00
_cell.angle_beta   90.00
_cell.angle_gamma   90.00
#
_symmetry.space_group_name_H-M   'P 1'
#
loop_
_entity.id
_entity.type
_entity.pdbx_description
1 polymer ?
#
loop_
_entity_poly.entity_id
_entity_poly.type
_entity_poly.pdbx_seq_one_letter_code
_entity_poly.pdbx_strand_id
1 'polypeptide(L)'
;MASPVLSNVYLDRLDQWIEHRLLPEYNLGRRRRPNPDYEAVENAIARAKRHGDRAEVRRLSLRRRQLPSQDPADPGYRRLRYVRYADDWLLGFAGPRHEAEEIKSKIAVFLRDELKLELSPSKTLITHAASQAARFLGYEIKAQHSDTKITRNRRAVNGAIGLFVPRDVIRQKSALYMSGGRPAQRGALLHDDDFTIVAKYQSEYAGLVQYYLLAQDVFRLGRLHWVMETSLLKTLAGKHRSTVGKMARKYRAITVTPAGPRKVLQVTIERDRGRKPLVTRFGGIPLRRVRTAVLTDQRPVMASAKRNELIHRLLAGRCELCEGTAGLEVHHIRKLADLDKPGRREKPPWMHLMAKRRRKTLVICRRCHEDIHAGRATTPYPK
;
A
#
# COMPACT_ATOMS: atom_id res chain seq x y z
N MET A 1 24.29 -2.03 -8.18
CA MET A 1 23.02 -1.87 -8.92
C MET A 1 22.89 -2.82 -10.13
N ALA A 2 23.79 -3.81 -10.33
CA ALA A 2 23.71 -4.76 -11.46
C ALA A 2 22.85 -6.01 -11.21
N SER A 3 22.48 -6.28 -9.95
CA SER A 3 21.77 -7.51 -9.55
C SER A 3 20.41 -7.73 -10.23
N PRO A 4 19.51 -6.73 -10.40
CA PRO A 4 18.20 -6.97 -11.03
C PRO A 4 18.28 -7.31 -12.53
N VAL A 5 19.25 -6.71 -13.22
CA VAL A 5 19.43 -6.92 -14.67
C VAL A 5 19.97 -8.32 -14.93
N LEU A 6 20.97 -8.75 -14.16
CA LEU A 6 21.55 -10.09 -14.27
C LEU A 6 20.54 -11.18 -13.88
N SER A 7 19.76 -10.98 -12.82
CA SER A 7 18.68 -11.91 -12.45
C SER A 7 17.61 -12.02 -13.54
N ASN A 8 17.26 -10.92 -14.21
CA ASN A 8 16.29 -10.96 -15.30
C ASN A 8 16.79 -11.72 -16.52
N VAL A 9 18.06 -11.54 -16.91
CA VAL A 9 18.67 -12.28 -18.04
C VAL A 9 18.84 -13.77 -17.69
N TYR A 10 19.20 -14.08 -16.45
CA TYR A 10 19.38 -15.46 -16.00
C TYR A 10 18.06 -16.25 -15.95
N LEU A 11 16.99 -15.61 -15.47
CA LEU A 11 15.66 -16.22 -15.36
C LEU A 11 14.87 -16.21 -16.68
N ASP A 12 15.35 -15.54 -17.72
CA ASP A 12 14.74 -15.62 -19.06
C ASP A 12 14.74 -17.04 -19.62
N ARG A 13 15.77 -17.85 -19.30
CA ARG A 13 15.81 -19.28 -19.67
C ARG A 13 14.67 -20.08 -19.04
N LEU A 14 14.27 -19.73 -17.82
CA LEU A 14 13.11 -20.34 -17.16
C LEU A 14 11.82 -19.94 -17.89
N ASP A 15 11.68 -18.67 -18.24
CA ASP A 15 10.51 -18.16 -18.95
C ASP A 15 10.34 -18.89 -20.30
N GLN A 16 11.41 -19.00 -21.08
CA GLN A 16 11.42 -19.72 -22.36
C GLN A 16 11.08 -21.20 -22.20
N TRP A 17 11.59 -21.87 -21.16
CA TRP A 17 11.27 -23.27 -20.92
C TRP A 17 9.79 -23.46 -20.55
N ILE A 18 9.26 -22.59 -19.69
CA ILE A 18 7.84 -22.61 -19.31
C ILE A 18 6.97 -22.36 -20.55
N GLU A 19 7.31 -21.37 -21.38
CA GLU A 19 6.54 -21.00 -22.55
C GLU A 19 6.56 -22.08 -23.65
N HIS A 20 7.72 -22.71 -23.91
CA HIS A 20 7.86 -23.67 -25.00
C HIS A 20 7.50 -25.11 -24.61
N ARG A 21 7.68 -25.51 -23.35
CA ARG A 21 7.45 -26.91 -22.91
C ARG A 21 6.21 -27.03 -22.04
N LEU A 22 6.13 -26.23 -20.98
CA LEU A 22 5.13 -26.42 -19.94
C LEU A 22 3.74 -25.88 -20.33
N LEU A 23 3.68 -24.70 -20.96
CA LEU A 23 2.41 -24.12 -21.40
C LEU A 23 1.71 -25.00 -22.45
N PRO A 24 2.36 -25.52 -23.50
CA PRO A 24 1.70 -26.37 -24.49
C PRO A 24 1.22 -27.70 -23.90
N GLU A 25 2.00 -28.33 -23.01
CA GLU A 25 1.66 -29.61 -22.38
C GLU A 25 0.40 -29.50 -21.49
N TYR A 26 0.27 -28.42 -20.74
CA TYR A 26 -0.80 -28.23 -19.74
C TYR A 26 -1.91 -27.25 -20.18
N ASN A 27 -1.97 -26.88 -21.47
CA ASN A 27 -3.05 -26.08 -22.05
C ASN A 27 -3.92 -26.92 -22.99
N LEU A 28 -4.84 -27.69 -22.39
CA LEU A 28 -5.75 -28.56 -23.13
C LEU A 28 -7.15 -27.94 -23.27
N GLY A 29 -7.75 -28.11 -24.45
CA GLY A 29 -9.11 -27.68 -24.74
C GLY A 29 -9.27 -26.16 -24.92
N ARG A 30 -10.25 -25.76 -25.75
CA ARG A 30 -10.58 -24.33 -25.97
C ARG A 30 -11.62 -23.81 -24.99
N ARG A 31 -12.60 -24.64 -24.64
CA ARG A 31 -13.68 -24.34 -23.70
C ARG A 31 -13.95 -25.57 -22.84
N ARG A 32 -14.42 -25.34 -21.62
CA ARG A 32 -14.93 -26.41 -20.75
C ARG A 32 -16.21 -27.00 -21.36
N ARG A 33 -16.52 -28.23 -21.00
CA ARG A 33 -17.82 -28.86 -21.28
C ARG A 33 -18.93 -28.16 -20.48
N PRO A 34 -20.14 -28.03 -21.06
CA PRO A 34 -21.31 -27.61 -20.31
C PRO A 34 -21.57 -28.55 -19.13
N ASN A 35 -22.11 -28.01 -18.03
CA ASN A 35 -22.48 -28.83 -16.88
C ASN A 35 -23.86 -29.49 -17.11
N PRO A 36 -23.98 -30.83 -17.07
CA PRO A 36 -25.26 -31.53 -17.27
C PRO A 36 -26.36 -31.09 -16.30
N ASP A 37 -26.03 -30.85 -15.02
CA ASP A 37 -27.00 -30.41 -14.02
C ASP A 37 -27.57 -29.02 -14.33
N TYR A 38 -26.72 -28.16 -14.89
CA TYR A 38 -27.13 -26.83 -15.30
C TYR A 38 -28.07 -26.89 -16.51
N GLU A 39 -27.76 -27.74 -17.49
CA GLU A 39 -28.61 -27.97 -18.65
C GLU A 39 -29.96 -28.57 -18.28
N ALA A 40 -29.99 -29.52 -17.33
CA ALA A 40 -31.23 -30.09 -16.81
C ALA A 40 -32.15 -29.00 -16.20
N VAL A 41 -31.59 -28.07 -15.44
CA VAL A 41 -32.34 -26.95 -14.86
C VAL A 41 -32.78 -25.94 -15.91
N GLU A 42 -31.95 -25.61 -16.91
CA GLU A 42 -32.37 -24.75 -18.04
C GLU A 42 -33.52 -25.37 -18.83
N ASN A 43 -33.44 -26.68 -19.12
CA ASN A 43 -34.50 -27.41 -19.80
C ASN A 43 -35.81 -27.44 -18.98
N ALA A 44 -35.71 -27.58 -17.65
CA ALA A 44 -36.86 -27.48 -16.74
C ALA A 44 -37.48 -26.08 -16.75
N ILE A 45 -36.66 -25.01 -16.75
CA ILE A 45 -37.13 -23.62 -16.87
C ILE A 45 -37.86 -23.42 -18.21
N ALA A 46 -37.31 -23.92 -19.31
CA ALA A 46 -37.92 -23.82 -20.63
C ALA A 46 -39.27 -24.56 -20.69
N ARG A 47 -39.40 -25.72 -20.04
CA ARG A 47 -40.68 -26.42 -19.87
C ARG A 47 -41.68 -25.61 -19.05
N ALA A 48 -41.28 -25.13 -17.86
CA ALA A 48 -42.17 -24.35 -16.99
C ALA A 48 -42.66 -23.04 -17.65
N LYS A 49 -41.82 -22.38 -18.46
CA LYS A 49 -42.23 -21.22 -19.28
C LYS A 49 -43.29 -21.56 -20.31
N ARG A 50 -43.19 -22.71 -20.99
CA ARG A 50 -44.19 -23.18 -21.95
C ARG A 50 -45.55 -23.47 -21.29
N HIS A 51 -45.52 -23.95 -20.05
CA HIS A 51 -46.73 -24.22 -19.26
C HIS A 51 -47.29 -22.99 -18.51
N GLY A 52 -46.63 -21.82 -18.60
CA GLY A 52 -47.09 -20.60 -17.92
C GLY A 52 -46.90 -20.57 -16.40
N ASP A 53 -46.21 -21.55 -15.81
CA ASP A 53 -46.01 -21.63 -14.35
C ASP A 53 -44.91 -20.66 -13.89
N ARG A 54 -45.34 -19.47 -13.46
CA ARG A 54 -44.45 -18.41 -12.97
C ARG A 54 -43.77 -18.76 -11.65
N ALA A 55 -44.42 -19.56 -10.78
CA ALA A 55 -43.87 -19.93 -9.48
C ALA A 55 -42.70 -20.91 -9.66
N GLU A 56 -42.88 -21.89 -10.54
CA GLU A 56 -41.86 -22.88 -10.84
C GLU A 56 -40.67 -22.27 -11.59
N VAL A 57 -40.92 -21.36 -12.54
CA VAL A 57 -39.85 -20.59 -13.19
C VAL A 57 -39.02 -19.80 -12.16
N ARG A 58 -39.65 -19.21 -11.14
CA ARG A 58 -38.93 -18.48 -10.08
C ARG A 58 -38.07 -19.42 -9.24
N ARG A 59 -38.61 -20.57 -8.82
CA ARG A 59 -37.90 -21.59 -8.03
C ARG A 59 -36.68 -22.13 -8.78
N LEU A 60 -36.87 -22.57 -10.02
CA LEU A 60 -35.80 -23.10 -10.86
C LEU A 60 -34.76 -22.03 -11.21
N SER A 61 -35.18 -20.77 -11.41
CA SER A 61 -34.25 -19.66 -11.63
C SER A 61 -33.35 -19.39 -10.42
N LEU A 62 -33.84 -19.60 -9.20
CA LEU A 62 -33.02 -19.52 -7.99
C LEU A 62 -32.06 -20.71 -7.90
N ARG A 63 -32.52 -21.93 -8.19
CA ARG A 63 -31.67 -23.13 -8.22
C ARG A 63 -30.55 -23.02 -9.27
N ARG A 64 -30.87 -22.53 -10.46
CA ARG A 64 -29.89 -22.28 -11.54
C ARG A 64 -28.75 -21.35 -11.10
N ARG A 65 -29.02 -20.40 -10.18
CA ARG A 65 -27.98 -19.49 -9.67
C ARG A 65 -26.96 -20.21 -8.78
N GLN A 66 -27.23 -21.40 -8.28
CA GLN A 66 -26.27 -22.16 -7.47
C GLN A 66 -25.34 -23.00 -8.37
N LEU A 67 -25.83 -23.47 -9.53
CA LEU A 67 -25.11 -24.40 -10.41
C LEU A 67 -24.19 -23.72 -11.42
N PRO A 68 -22.90 -24.12 -11.51
CA PRO A 68 -21.98 -23.56 -12.51
C PRO A 68 -22.43 -23.96 -13.92
N SER A 69 -22.36 -23.03 -14.87
CA SER A 69 -22.79 -23.27 -16.27
C SER A 69 -21.86 -24.22 -17.04
N GLN A 70 -20.59 -24.25 -16.66
CA GLN A 70 -19.56 -25.11 -17.25
C GLN A 70 -19.08 -26.06 -16.16
N ASP A 71 -18.69 -27.26 -16.55
CA ASP A 71 -18.16 -28.25 -15.62
C ASP A 71 -16.84 -27.76 -15.01
N PRO A 72 -16.77 -27.56 -13.67
CA PRO A 72 -15.54 -27.18 -13.00
C PRO A 72 -14.44 -28.25 -13.04
N ALA A 73 -14.81 -29.52 -13.17
CA ALA A 73 -13.95 -30.69 -13.06
C ALA A 73 -13.66 -31.37 -14.43
N ASP A 74 -13.96 -30.68 -15.54
CA ASP A 74 -13.76 -31.21 -16.89
C ASP A 74 -12.33 -31.74 -17.11
N PRO A 75 -12.14 -33.05 -17.34
CA PRO A 75 -10.83 -33.64 -17.59
C PRO A 75 -10.21 -33.15 -18.91
N GLY A 76 -11.03 -32.73 -19.89
CA GLY A 76 -10.57 -32.26 -21.19
C GLY A 76 -10.14 -30.79 -21.23
N TYR A 77 -10.24 -30.07 -20.11
CA TYR A 77 -9.83 -28.67 -20.01
C TYR A 77 -8.72 -28.49 -18.98
N ARG A 78 -7.57 -28.00 -19.46
CA ARG A 78 -6.45 -27.58 -18.62
C ARG A 78 -5.99 -26.19 -19.05
N ARG A 79 -5.66 -25.34 -18.08
CA ARG A 79 -5.10 -24.02 -18.38
C ARG A 79 -4.02 -23.69 -17.38
N LEU A 80 -2.81 -23.45 -17.89
CA LEU A 80 -1.69 -22.94 -17.14
C LEU A 80 -1.42 -21.49 -17.54
N ARG A 81 -1.20 -20.63 -16.54
CA ARG A 81 -0.81 -19.23 -16.70
C ARG A 81 0.42 -18.96 -15.87
N TYR A 82 1.39 -18.28 -16.45
CA TYR A 82 2.63 -17.92 -15.79
C TYR A 82 2.79 -16.41 -15.72
N VAL A 83 3.26 -15.90 -14.58
CA VAL A 83 3.62 -14.50 -14.38
C VAL A 83 4.87 -14.45 -13.52
N ARG A 84 5.88 -13.67 -13.93
CA ARG A 84 7.11 -13.43 -13.18
C ARG A 84 7.31 -11.94 -12.92
N TYR A 85 7.89 -11.62 -11.76
CA TYR A 85 8.38 -10.31 -11.40
C TYR A 85 9.70 -10.46 -10.64
N ALA A 86 10.82 -10.15 -11.32
CA ALA A 86 12.16 -10.40 -10.82
C ALA A 86 12.35 -11.88 -10.41
N ASP A 87 12.56 -12.14 -9.11
CA ASP A 87 12.74 -13.45 -8.49
C ASP A 87 11.42 -14.13 -8.07
N ASP A 88 10.35 -13.35 -7.87
CA ASP A 88 9.03 -13.87 -7.52
C ASP A 88 8.24 -14.26 -8.78
N TRP A 89 7.68 -15.48 -8.79
CA TRP A 89 6.81 -15.94 -9.89
C TRP A 89 5.58 -16.67 -9.36
N LEU A 90 4.54 -16.69 -10.19
CA LEU A 90 3.25 -17.28 -9.90
C LEU A 90 2.76 -18.11 -11.07
N LEU A 91 2.31 -19.32 -10.78
CA LEU A 91 1.63 -20.21 -11.72
C LEU A 91 0.16 -20.34 -11.33
N GLY A 92 -0.73 -19.95 -12.23
CA GLY A 92 -2.16 -20.21 -12.12
C GLY A 92 -2.51 -21.46 -12.92
N PHE A 93 -2.85 -22.54 -12.24
CA PHE A 93 -3.24 -23.80 -12.88
C PHE A 93 -4.72 -24.12 -12.63
N ALA A 94 -5.44 -24.46 -13.70
CA ALA A 94 -6.80 -24.96 -13.65
C ALA A 94 -6.80 -26.46 -13.98
N GLY A 95 -6.76 -27.28 -12.93
CA GLY A 95 -6.74 -28.74 -13.01
C GLY A 95 -6.69 -29.36 -11.61
N PRO A 96 -6.55 -30.70 -11.53
CA PRO A 96 -6.45 -31.40 -10.25
C PRO A 96 -5.12 -31.11 -9.54
N ARG A 97 -5.09 -31.36 -8.23
CA ARG A 97 -3.93 -31.05 -7.39
C ARG A 97 -2.69 -31.89 -7.73
N HIS A 98 -2.85 -33.16 -8.09
CA HIS A 98 -1.71 -34.04 -8.41
C HIS A 98 -0.93 -33.53 -9.63
N GLU A 99 -1.61 -33.09 -10.69
CA GLU A 99 -0.96 -32.47 -11.86
C GLU A 99 -0.20 -31.18 -11.46
N ALA A 100 -0.69 -30.41 -10.49
CA ALA A 100 0.04 -29.24 -9.99
C ALA A 100 1.33 -29.63 -9.23
N GLU A 101 1.32 -30.76 -8.52
CA GLU A 101 2.49 -31.31 -7.82
C GLU A 101 3.52 -31.85 -8.82
N GLU A 102 3.09 -32.44 -9.93
CA GLU A 102 3.96 -32.83 -11.04
C GLU A 102 4.62 -31.63 -11.71
N ILE A 103 3.84 -30.58 -12.01
CA ILE A 103 4.36 -29.33 -12.57
C ILE A 103 5.42 -28.73 -11.64
N LYS A 104 5.16 -28.69 -10.34
CA LYS A 104 6.13 -28.22 -9.34
C LYS A 104 7.43 -29.05 -9.38
N SER A 105 7.30 -30.37 -9.51
CA SER A 105 8.45 -31.29 -9.57
C SER A 105 9.27 -31.08 -10.84
N LYS A 106 8.62 -30.96 -12.00
CA LYS A 106 9.29 -30.66 -13.28
C LYS A 106 10.08 -29.35 -13.24
N ILE A 107 9.48 -28.29 -12.67
CA ILE A 107 10.15 -26.99 -12.49
C ILE A 107 11.34 -27.12 -11.54
N ALA A 108 11.22 -27.87 -10.45
CA ALA A 108 12.29 -28.05 -9.49
C ALA A 108 13.50 -28.79 -10.11
N VAL A 109 13.25 -29.79 -10.96
CA VAL A 109 14.30 -30.49 -11.71
C VAL A 109 14.98 -29.54 -12.70
N PHE A 110 14.23 -28.78 -13.50
CA PHE A 110 14.80 -27.81 -14.42
C PHE A 110 15.66 -26.74 -13.72
N LEU A 111 15.16 -26.18 -12.60
CA LEU A 111 15.91 -25.21 -11.81
C LEU A 111 17.22 -25.78 -11.26
N ARG A 112 17.21 -27.03 -10.82
CA ARG A 112 18.39 -27.72 -10.30
C ARG A 112 19.39 -28.05 -11.41
N ASP A 113 18.92 -28.59 -12.52
CA ASP A 113 19.79 -29.17 -13.54
C ASP A 113 20.38 -28.10 -14.46
N GLU A 114 19.56 -27.16 -14.93
CA GLU A 114 19.95 -26.13 -15.91
C GLU A 114 20.41 -24.83 -15.25
N LEU A 115 19.71 -24.40 -14.19
CA LEU A 115 19.97 -23.12 -13.52
C LEU A 115 20.79 -23.27 -12.23
N LYS A 116 21.07 -24.50 -11.78
CA LYS A 116 21.81 -24.79 -10.53
C LYS A 116 21.25 -24.02 -9.32
N LEU A 117 19.93 -23.80 -9.30
CA LEU A 117 19.22 -23.11 -8.24
C LEU A 117 18.35 -24.09 -7.44
N GLU A 118 18.36 -23.92 -6.12
CA GLU A 118 17.50 -24.69 -5.23
C GLU A 118 16.18 -23.96 -4.96
N LEU A 119 15.09 -24.68 -5.17
CA LEU A 119 13.75 -24.19 -4.87
C LEU A 119 13.51 -24.28 -3.36
N SER A 120 13.28 -23.15 -2.69
CA SER A 120 12.91 -23.14 -1.26
C SER A 120 11.52 -23.79 -1.07
N PRO A 121 11.41 -24.97 -0.43
CA PRO A 121 10.13 -25.66 -0.27
C PRO A 121 9.16 -24.88 0.64
N SER A 122 9.70 -24.11 1.58
CA SER A 122 8.94 -23.23 2.49
C SER A 122 8.27 -22.05 1.80
N LYS A 123 8.77 -21.62 0.63
CA LYS A 123 8.22 -20.49 -0.14
C LYS A 123 7.22 -20.95 -1.20
N THR A 124 7.30 -22.20 -1.64
CA THR A 124 6.52 -22.73 -2.77
C THR A 124 5.30 -23.53 -2.30
N LEU A 125 4.30 -22.78 -1.83
CA LEU A 125 3.03 -23.32 -1.36
C LEU A 125 2.04 -23.48 -2.52
N ILE A 126 1.51 -24.71 -2.70
CA ILE A 126 0.36 -24.97 -3.56
C ILE A 126 -0.89 -24.61 -2.77
N THR A 127 -1.58 -23.55 -3.16
CA THR A 127 -2.80 -23.10 -2.50
C THR A 127 -3.99 -23.20 -3.45
N HIS A 128 -5.13 -23.65 -2.92
CA HIS A 128 -6.36 -23.72 -3.71
C HIS A 128 -7.04 -22.35 -3.74
N ALA A 129 -7.09 -21.73 -4.92
CA ALA A 129 -7.49 -20.33 -5.09
C ALA A 129 -8.92 -20.00 -4.61
N ALA A 130 -9.82 -20.98 -4.49
CA ALA A 130 -11.18 -20.76 -4.00
C ALA A 130 -11.30 -20.77 -2.47
N SER A 131 -10.39 -21.46 -1.75
CA SER A 131 -10.44 -21.60 -0.29
C SER A 131 -9.39 -20.75 0.43
N GLN A 132 -8.25 -20.50 -0.21
CA GLN A 132 -7.12 -19.79 0.38
C GLN A 132 -6.64 -18.63 -0.51
N ALA A 133 -5.95 -17.68 0.13
CA ALA A 133 -5.26 -16.60 -0.58
C ALA A 133 -3.85 -17.04 -0.95
N ALA A 134 -3.46 -16.86 -2.21
CA ALA A 134 -2.05 -16.76 -2.55
C ALA A 134 -1.56 -15.33 -2.28
N ARG A 135 -0.33 -15.16 -1.78
CA ARG A 135 0.31 -13.85 -1.65
C ARG A 135 1.30 -13.66 -2.78
N PHE A 136 1.17 -12.58 -3.54
CA PHE A 136 2.09 -12.25 -4.63
C PHE A 136 2.24 -10.74 -4.73
N LEU A 137 3.48 -10.23 -4.71
CA LEU A 137 3.79 -8.79 -4.75
C LEU A 137 2.96 -7.98 -3.73
N GLY A 138 2.82 -8.46 -2.50
CA GLY A 138 2.04 -7.77 -1.47
C GLY A 138 0.52 -7.77 -1.68
N TYR A 139 0.00 -8.41 -2.72
CA TYR A 139 -1.44 -8.63 -2.92
C TYR A 139 -1.86 -10.02 -2.44
N GLU A 140 -3.11 -10.12 -1.97
CA GLU A 140 -3.81 -11.40 -1.83
C GLU A 140 -4.57 -11.70 -3.13
N ILE A 141 -4.29 -12.86 -3.74
CA ILE A 141 -4.95 -13.34 -4.95
C ILE A 141 -5.91 -14.45 -4.55
N LYS A 142 -7.19 -14.29 -4.91
CA LYS A 142 -8.26 -15.27 -4.66
C LYS A 142 -9.17 -15.39 -5.87
N ALA A 143 -9.65 -16.61 -6.13
CA ALA A 143 -10.78 -16.81 -7.03
C ALA A 143 -12.02 -16.26 -6.34
N GLN A 144 -12.73 -15.35 -7.01
CA GLN A 144 -13.93 -14.79 -6.44
C GLN A 144 -15.08 -15.77 -6.57
N HIS A 145 -15.92 -15.79 -5.53
CA HIS A 145 -17.17 -16.50 -5.52
C HIS A 145 -18.22 -15.60 -4.86
N SER A 146 -19.25 -15.23 -5.61
CA SER A 146 -20.38 -14.43 -5.16
C SER A 146 -21.61 -14.80 -5.98
N ASP A 147 -22.53 -15.54 -5.36
CA ASP A 147 -23.78 -15.96 -5.99
C ASP A 147 -24.81 -14.84 -6.11
N THR A 148 -24.59 -13.73 -5.39
CA THR A 148 -25.49 -12.58 -5.32
C THR A 148 -25.15 -11.49 -6.34
N LYS A 149 -23.92 -11.46 -6.88
CA LYS A 149 -23.50 -10.44 -7.85
C LYS A 149 -23.84 -10.83 -9.28
N ILE A 150 -24.98 -10.33 -9.74
CA ILE A 150 -25.53 -10.59 -11.08
C ILE A 150 -25.21 -9.40 -12.00
N THR A 151 -24.72 -9.66 -13.20
CA THR A 151 -24.58 -8.65 -14.26
C THR A 151 -25.09 -9.26 -15.56
N ARG A 152 -25.96 -8.55 -16.29
CA ARG A 152 -26.61 -9.05 -17.52
C ARG A 152 -27.28 -10.43 -17.32
N ASN A 153 -28.05 -10.60 -16.25
CA ASN A 153 -28.73 -11.86 -15.87
C ASN A 153 -27.82 -13.10 -15.70
N ARG A 154 -26.50 -12.92 -15.57
CA ARG A 154 -25.52 -13.99 -15.30
C ARG A 154 -24.73 -13.69 -14.03
N ARG A 155 -24.24 -14.74 -13.36
CA ARG A 155 -23.23 -14.60 -12.29
C ARG A 155 -21.95 -14.09 -12.92
N ALA A 156 -21.51 -12.90 -12.53
CA ALA A 156 -20.43 -12.21 -13.25
C ALA A 156 -19.04 -12.45 -12.67
N VAL A 157 -18.96 -13.04 -11.48
CA VAL A 157 -17.76 -12.97 -10.63
C VAL A 157 -17.19 -14.34 -10.28
N ASN A 158 -17.98 -15.41 -10.36
CA ASN A 158 -17.56 -16.75 -9.95
C ASN A 158 -16.43 -17.27 -10.84
N GLY A 159 -15.30 -17.62 -10.23
CA GLY A 159 -14.09 -18.10 -10.92
C GLY A 159 -13.18 -16.99 -11.46
N ALA A 160 -13.57 -15.71 -11.36
CA ALA A 160 -12.70 -14.60 -11.75
C ALA A 160 -11.63 -14.35 -10.69
N ILE A 161 -10.37 -14.35 -11.10
CA ILE A 161 -9.25 -14.03 -10.19
C ILE A 161 -9.33 -12.57 -9.78
N GLY A 162 -9.27 -12.35 -8.47
CA GLY A 162 -9.34 -11.06 -7.83
C GLY A 162 -8.08 -10.72 -7.06
N LEU A 163 -7.66 -9.45 -7.14
CA LEU A 163 -6.64 -8.88 -6.26
C LEU A 163 -7.30 -8.26 -5.03
N PHE A 164 -6.69 -8.48 -3.86
CA PHE A 164 -7.16 -8.01 -2.57
C PHE A 164 -6.02 -7.43 -1.74
N VAL A 165 -6.33 -6.49 -0.86
CA VAL A 165 -5.39 -5.92 0.10
C VAL A 165 -5.28 -6.86 1.31
N PRO A 166 -4.07 -7.34 1.65
CA PRO A 166 -3.88 -8.17 2.83
C PRO A 166 -4.24 -7.41 4.12
N ARG A 167 -4.93 -8.09 5.04
CA ARG A 167 -5.40 -7.46 6.30
C ARG A 167 -4.25 -7.11 7.25
N ASP A 168 -3.18 -7.89 7.24
CA ASP A 168 -1.96 -7.66 8.00
C ASP A 168 -1.23 -6.41 7.53
N VAL A 169 -1.17 -6.12 6.23
CA VAL A 169 -0.59 -4.86 5.72
C VAL A 169 -1.33 -3.66 6.28
N ILE A 170 -2.66 -3.67 6.26
CA ILE A 170 -3.48 -2.59 6.85
C ILE A 170 -3.18 -2.45 8.34
N ARG A 171 -3.07 -3.56 9.07
CA ARG A 171 -2.79 -3.58 10.51
C ARG A 171 -1.40 -3.03 10.82
N GLN A 172 -0.36 -3.53 10.15
CA GLN A 172 1.03 -3.11 10.32
C GLN A 172 1.20 -1.63 9.98
N LYS A 173 0.63 -1.16 8.86
CA LYS A 173 0.70 0.26 8.49
C LYS A 173 -0.09 1.13 9.47
N SER A 174 -1.24 0.68 9.95
CA SER A 174 -2.01 1.40 10.98
C SER A 174 -1.26 1.48 12.31
N ALA A 175 -0.55 0.42 12.71
CA ALA A 175 0.20 0.36 13.96
C ALA A 175 1.26 1.47 14.09
N LEU A 176 1.86 1.89 12.97
CA LEU A 176 2.83 3.00 12.95
C LEU A 176 2.25 4.35 13.40
N TYR A 177 0.92 4.50 13.38
CA TYR A 177 0.20 5.72 13.76
C TYR A 177 -0.61 5.52 15.05
N MET A 178 -0.43 4.39 15.73
CA MET A 178 -1.18 4.01 16.93
C MET A 178 -0.23 3.81 18.11
N SER A 179 -0.70 4.16 19.30
CA SER A 179 -0.05 3.83 20.58
C SER A 179 -1.13 3.30 21.53
N GLY A 180 -0.88 2.15 22.17
CA GLY A 180 -1.86 1.49 23.03
C GLY A 180 -3.18 1.17 22.31
N GLY A 181 -3.13 0.80 21.03
CA GLY A 181 -4.33 0.47 20.25
C GLY A 181 -5.21 1.67 19.83
N ARG A 182 -4.78 2.91 20.10
CA ARG A 182 -5.49 4.14 19.69
C ARG A 182 -4.61 4.99 18.78
N PRO A 183 -5.18 5.71 17.79
CA PRO A 183 -4.41 6.66 16.99
C PRO A 183 -3.71 7.67 17.90
N ALA A 184 -2.41 7.85 17.70
CA ALA A 184 -1.55 8.65 18.58
C ALA A 184 -0.86 9.78 17.83
N GLN A 185 -0.43 10.80 18.56
CA GLN A 185 0.37 11.88 18.01
C GLN A 185 1.78 11.37 17.63
N ARG A 186 2.34 11.86 16.52
CA ARG A 186 3.73 11.58 16.13
C ARG A 186 4.64 12.67 16.68
N GLY A 187 5.20 12.42 17.88
CA GLY A 187 6.07 13.38 18.57
C GLY A 187 7.29 13.86 17.78
N ALA A 188 7.79 13.05 16.83
CA ALA A 188 8.89 13.44 15.95
C ALA A 188 8.54 14.56 14.96
N LEU A 189 7.24 14.75 14.65
CA LEU A 189 6.76 15.73 13.67
C LEU A 189 6.27 17.04 14.31
N LEU A 190 6.23 17.14 15.65
CA LEU A 190 5.72 18.32 16.34
C LEU A 190 6.49 19.61 16.04
N HIS A 191 7.76 19.49 15.67
CA HIS A 191 8.64 20.62 15.34
C HIS A 191 8.66 20.97 13.85
N ASP A 192 8.00 20.17 13.01
CA ASP A 192 7.89 20.45 11.58
C ASP A 192 6.78 21.45 11.31
N ASP A 193 6.87 22.18 10.20
CA ASP A 193 5.80 23.08 9.76
C ASP A 193 4.50 22.31 9.46
N ASP A 194 3.34 22.93 9.66
CA ASP A 194 2.03 22.30 9.44
C ASP A 194 1.90 21.74 8.02
N PHE A 195 2.41 22.48 7.02
CA PHE A 195 2.43 22.02 5.64
C PHE A 195 3.26 20.74 5.50
N THR A 196 4.43 20.70 6.13
CA THR A 196 5.35 19.55 6.06
C THR A 196 4.73 18.32 6.74
N ILE A 197 4.06 18.51 7.87
CA ILE A 197 3.35 17.44 8.57
C ILE A 197 2.26 16.85 7.66
N VAL A 198 1.38 17.69 7.10
CA VAL A 198 0.27 17.24 6.24
C VAL A 198 0.79 16.60 4.95
N ALA A 199 1.79 17.20 4.30
CA ALA A 199 2.40 16.66 3.08
C ALA A 199 3.03 15.28 3.31
N LYS A 200 3.70 15.07 4.45
CA LYS A 200 4.29 13.78 4.79
C LYS A 200 3.23 12.70 4.97
N TYR A 201 2.18 12.97 5.74
CA TYR A 201 1.06 12.03 5.92
C TYR A 201 0.38 11.71 4.58
N GLN A 202 0.17 12.71 3.72
CA GLN A 202 -0.42 12.48 2.41
C GLN A 202 0.47 11.61 1.54
N SER A 203 1.78 11.83 1.51
CA SER A 203 2.69 11.04 0.68
C SER A 203 2.75 9.57 1.10
N GLU A 204 2.81 9.32 2.42
CA GLU A 204 2.81 7.97 3.00
C GLU A 204 1.48 7.25 2.67
N TYR A 205 0.35 7.98 2.75
CA TYR A 205 -0.97 7.45 2.42
C TYR A 205 -1.15 7.21 0.92
N ALA A 206 -0.80 8.20 0.09
CA ALA A 206 -0.98 8.18 -1.35
C ALA A 206 -0.18 7.04 -1.99
N GLY A 207 1.09 6.88 -1.62
CA GLY A 207 1.92 5.80 -2.14
C GLY A 207 1.32 4.42 -1.86
N LEU A 208 0.78 4.22 -0.64
CA LEU A 208 0.15 2.95 -0.29
C LEU A 208 -1.18 2.74 -1.02
N VAL A 209 -2.06 3.75 -1.05
CA VAL A 209 -3.36 3.63 -1.73
C VAL A 209 -3.16 3.38 -3.21
N GLN A 210 -2.30 4.15 -3.86
CA GLN A 210 -2.01 4.02 -5.28
C GLN A 210 -1.47 2.65 -5.63
N TYR A 211 -0.57 2.12 -4.80
CA TYR A 211 -0.08 0.76 -4.96
C TYR A 211 -1.22 -0.25 -4.98
N TYR A 212 -2.21 -0.13 -4.09
CA TYR A 212 -3.33 -1.06 -3.92
C TYR A 212 -4.61 -0.71 -4.70
N LEU A 213 -4.63 0.31 -5.58
CA LEU A 213 -5.84 0.73 -6.31
C LEU A 213 -6.41 -0.35 -7.24
N LEU A 214 -5.60 -1.35 -7.64
CA LEU A 214 -6.04 -2.50 -8.43
C LEU A 214 -6.92 -3.48 -7.63
N ALA A 215 -6.80 -3.44 -6.29
CA ALA A 215 -7.52 -4.35 -5.40
C ALA A 215 -9.02 -4.09 -5.40
N GLN A 216 -9.79 -5.16 -5.25
CA GLN A 216 -11.26 -5.08 -5.22
C GLN A 216 -11.81 -4.57 -3.91
N ASP A 217 -11.08 -4.80 -2.82
CA ASP A 217 -11.41 -4.36 -1.48
C ASP A 217 -10.61 -3.13 -1.06
N VAL A 218 -10.21 -2.28 -2.02
CA VAL A 218 -9.52 -1.01 -1.76
C VAL A 218 -10.26 -0.12 -0.76
N PHE A 219 -11.60 -0.24 -0.66
CA PHE A 219 -12.41 0.46 0.34
C PHE A 219 -11.96 0.17 1.79
N ARG A 220 -11.33 -0.98 2.06
CA ARG A 220 -10.78 -1.34 3.38
C ARG A 220 -9.66 -0.40 3.83
N LEU A 221 -8.97 0.27 2.90
CA LEU A 221 -8.01 1.33 3.21
C LEU A 221 -8.67 2.56 3.85
N GLY A 222 -10.01 2.64 3.88
CA GLY A 222 -10.74 3.64 4.64
C GLY A 222 -10.44 3.57 6.15
N ARG A 223 -10.20 2.37 6.69
CA ARG A 223 -9.75 2.22 8.09
C ARG A 223 -8.39 2.89 8.31
N LEU A 224 -7.44 2.67 7.41
CA LEU A 224 -6.13 3.30 7.48
C LEU A 224 -6.24 4.82 7.34
N HIS A 225 -7.07 5.31 6.41
CA HIS A 225 -7.35 6.73 6.26
C HIS A 225 -7.80 7.34 7.59
N TRP A 226 -8.81 6.74 8.24
CA TRP A 226 -9.31 7.22 9.53
C TRP A 226 -8.25 7.22 10.63
N VAL A 227 -7.42 6.16 10.72
CA VAL A 227 -6.32 6.09 11.70
C VAL A 227 -5.30 7.20 11.45
N MET A 228 -4.86 7.38 10.20
CA MET A 228 -3.88 8.40 9.81
C MET A 228 -4.43 9.81 9.99
N GLU A 229 -5.69 10.05 9.61
CA GLU A 229 -6.38 11.34 9.80
C GLU A 229 -6.45 11.72 11.27
N THR A 230 -6.86 10.77 12.12
CA THR A 230 -6.95 10.99 13.57
C THR A 230 -5.57 11.25 14.19
N SER A 231 -4.55 10.49 13.77
CA SER A 231 -3.16 10.69 14.20
C SER A 231 -2.59 12.05 13.76
N LEU A 232 -2.87 12.46 12.51
CA LEU A 232 -2.48 13.76 11.96
C LEU A 232 -3.09 14.90 12.78
N LEU A 233 -4.40 14.86 13.00
CA LEU A 233 -5.10 15.89 13.77
C LEU A 233 -4.65 15.94 15.23
N LYS A 234 -4.35 14.80 15.85
CA LYS A 234 -3.74 14.77 17.20
C LYS A 234 -2.35 15.39 17.22
N THR A 235 -1.55 15.17 16.19
CA THR A 235 -0.22 15.77 16.06
C THR A 235 -0.31 17.29 15.91
N LEU A 236 -1.22 17.78 15.06
CA LEU A 236 -1.47 19.22 14.92
C LEU A 236 -2.03 19.84 16.21
N ALA A 237 -2.96 19.14 16.88
CA ALA A 237 -3.53 19.57 18.15
C ALA A 237 -2.46 19.68 19.25
N GLY A 238 -1.56 18.69 19.35
CA GLY A 238 -0.43 18.71 20.26
C GLY A 238 0.54 19.86 19.98
N LYS A 239 0.84 20.13 18.69
CA LYS A 239 1.70 21.24 18.28
C LYS A 239 1.13 22.61 18.66
N HIS A 240 -0.16 22.83 18.38
CA HIS A 240 -0.84 24.12 18.60
C HIS A 240 -1.48 24.25 19.98
N ARG A 241 -1.24 23.32 20.92
CA ARG A 241 -1.90 23.24 22.24
C ARG A 241 -3.42 23.43 22.14
N SER A 242 -4.02 22.74 21.16
CA SER A 242 -5.43 22.87 20.81
C SER A 242 -6.13 21.52 20.87
N THR A 243 -7.41 21.49 20.49
CA THR A 243 -8.18 20.23 20.40
C THR A 243 -8.26 19.73 18.97
N VAL A 244 -8.40 18.41 18.81
CA VAL A 244 -8.56 17.74 17.50
C VAL A 244 -9.70 18.37 16.69
N GLY A 245 -10.84 18.66 17.33
CA GLY A 245 -11.99 19.28 16.67
C GLY A 245 -11.76 20.73 16.20
N LYS A 246 -10.91 21.51 16.90
CA LYS A 246 -10.50 22.85 16.44
C LYS A 246 -9.59 22.74 15.20
N MET A 247 -8.60 21.85 15.24
CA MET A 247 -7.70 21.62 14.10
C MET A 247 -8.45 21.06 12.87
N ALA A 248 -9.38 20.13 13.08
CA ALA A 248 -10.20 19.58 12.00
C ALA A 248 -11.04 20.67 11.31
N ARG A 249 -11.63 21.60 12.08
CA ARG A 249 -12.37 22.73 11.53
C ARG A 249 -11.46 23.72 10.80
N LYS A 250 -10.29 24.03 11.38
CA LYS A 250 -9.30 24.97 10.81
C LYS A 250 -8.82 24.56 9.42
N TYR A 251 -8.47 23.29 9.24
CA TYR A 251 -7.91 22.78 7.98
C TYR A 251 -8.96 22.13 7.07
N ARG A 252 -10.26 22.22 7.39
CA ARG A 252 -11.31 21.60 6.57
C ARG A 252 -11.41 22.29 5.22
N ALA A 253 -11.24 21.53 4.15
CA ALA A 253 -11.49 21.99 2.79
C ALA A 253 -12.28 20.94 2.00
N ILE A 254 -12.82 21.36 0.86
CA ILE A 254 -13.46 20.47 -0.12
C ILE A 254 -12.61 20.50 -1.38
N THR A 255 -12.34 19.32 -1.92
CA THR A 255 -11.61 19.14 -3.17
C THR A 255 -12.48 18.39 -4.17
N VAL A 256 -12.50 18.86 -5.41
CA VAL A 256 -13.17 18.17 -6.51
C VAL A 256 -12.26 17.05 -6.98
N THR A 257 -12.75 15.82 -6.94
CA THR A 257 -12.06 14.64 -7.44
C THR A 257 -12.84 14.08 -8.64
N PRO A 258 -12.23 13.23 -9.49
CA PRO A 258 -12.95 12.59 -10.59
C PRO A 258 -14.19 11.79 -10.15
N ALA A 259 -14.27 11.42 -8.86
CA ALA A 259 -15.39 10.69 -8.26
C ALA A 259 -16.40 11.59 -7.53
N GLY A 260 -16.26 12.92 -7.62
CA GLY A 260 -17.08 13.91 -6.93
C GLY A 260 -16.34 14.70 -5.84
N PRO A 261 -17.01 15.68 -5.20
CA PRO A 261 -16.42 16.49 -4.14
C PRO A 261 -16.13 15.64 -2.89
N ARG A 262 -14.97 15.85 -2.28
CA ARG A 262 -14.53 15.16 -1.06
C ARG A 262 -14.00 16.13 -0.03
N LYS A 263 -14.31 15.86 1.24
CA LYS A 263 -13.73 16.57 2.38
C LYS A 263 -12.28 16.13 2.54
N VAL A 264 -11.39 17.12 2.71
CA VAL A 264 -9.95 16.94 2.89
C VAL A 264 -9.44 17.87 3.97
N LEU A 265 -8.26 17.57 4.51
CA LEU A 265 -7.52 18.51 5.35
C LEU A 265 -6.50 19.23 4.48
N GLN A 266 -6.66 20.54 4.29
CA GLN A 266 -5.81 21.36 3.43
C GLN A 266 -5.03 22.39 4.25
N VAL A 267 -3.74 22.54 3.93
CA VAL A 267 -2.89 23.64 4.40
C VAL A 267 -2.42 24.41 3.17
N THR A 268 -2.64 25.73 3.19
CA THR A 268 -2.17 26.65 2.16
C THR A 268 -1.12 27.58 2.77
N ILE A 269 0.04 27.69 2.12
CA ILE A 269 1.06 28.70 2.42
C ILE A 269 1.06 29.70 1.25
N GLU A 270 0.65 30.93 1.54
CA GLU A 270 0.78 32.04 0.62
C GLU A 270 2.26 32.37 0.39
N ARG A 271 2.61 32.74 -0.85
CA ARG A 271 3.98 33.08 -1.22
C ARG A 271 4.02 34.52 -1.72
N ASP A 272 5.04 35.26 -1.30
CA ASP A 272 5.25 36.62 -1.76
C ASP A 272 5.52 36.70 -3.27
N ARG A 273 5.20 37.85 -3.86
CA ARG A 273 5.49 38.22 -5.26
C ARG A 273 4.74 37.41 -6.33
N GLY A 274 3.42 37.23 -6.15
CA GLY A 274 2.54 36.67 -7.20
C GLY A 274 2.79 35.19 -7.54
N ARG A 275 3.57 34.48 -6.72
CA ARG A 275 3.82 33.04 -6.91
C ARG A 275 2.61 32.24 -6.44
N LYS A 276 2.27 31.17 -7.17
CA LYS A 276 1.18 30.28 -6.78
C LYS A 276 1.39 29.77 -5.35
N PRO A 277 0.36 29.83 -4.49
CA PRO A 277 0.46 29.37 -3.12
C PRO A 277 0.79 27.87 -3.07
N LEU A 278 1.53 27.47 -2.05
CA LEU A 278 1.78 26.06 -1.79
C LEU A 278 0.56 25.46 -1.11
N VAL A 279 -0.08 24.50 -1.77
CA VAL A 279 -1.22 23.79 -1.23
C VAL A 279 -0.84 22.33 -1.01
N THR A 280 -1.02 21.84 0.22
CA THR A 280 -0.94 20.42 0.54
C THR A 280 -2.27 19.95 1.12
N ARG A 281 -2.62 18.70 0.83
CA ARG A 281 -3.90 18.11 1.20
C ARG A 281 -3.67 16.71 1.74
N PHE A 282 -4.34 16.36 2.83
CA PHE A 282 -4.48 14.99 3.28
C PHE A 282 -5.86 14.44 2.89
N GLY A 283 -5.87 13.25 2.28
CA GLY A 283 -7.07 12.59 1.76
C GLY A 283 -7.31 12.90 0.29
N GLY A 284 -8.58 12.90 -0.12
CA GLY A 284 -8.98 13.26 -1.49
C GLY A 284 -8.70 12.20 -2.56
N ILE A 285 -8.13 11.05 -2.21
CA ILE A 285 -7.95 9.94 -3.14
C ILE A 285 -9.22 9.08 -3.12
N PRO A 286 -9.91 8.90 -4.27
CA PRO A 286 -11.08 8.04 -4.31
C PRO A 286 -10.65 6.57 -4.14
N LEU A 287 -11.10 5.93 -3.06
CA LEU A 287 -10.92 4.50 -2.83
C LEU A 287 -11.86 3.68 -3.73
N ARG A 288 -11.69 3.83 -5.04
CA ARG A 288 -12.40 3.09 -6.08
C ARG A 288 -11.39 2.31 -6.88
N ARG A 289 -11.73 1.06 -7.19
CA ARG A 289 -10.86 0.20 -7.98
C ARG A 289 -10.66 0.82 -9.36
N VAL A 290 -9.40 0.95 -9.77
CA VAL A 290 -9.02 1.31 -11.13
C VAL A 290 -8.47 0.05 -11.79
N ARG A 291 -8.88 -0.24 -13.03
CA ARG A 291 -8.43 -1.45 -13.75
C ARG A 291 -7.02 -1.31 -14.31
N THR A 292 -6.59 -0.09 -14.56
CA THR A 292 -5.24 0.31 -15.02
C THR A 292 -4.67 1.29 -14.00
N ALA A 293 -3.85 0.81 -13.08
CA ALA A 293 -3.16 1.68 -12.13
C ALA A 293 -1.91 2.25 -12.82
N VAL A 294 -1.99 3.51 -13.24
CA VAL A 294 -0.78 4.28 -13.54
C VAL A 294 -0.15 4.62 -12.19
N LEU A 295 0.99 4.01 -11.90
CA LEU A 295 1.82 4.39 -10.75
C LEU A 295 2.48 5.72 -11.07
N THR A 296 1.82 6.80 -10.70
CA THR A 296 2.40 8.14 -10.66
C THR A 296 3.28 8.20 -9.41
N ASP A 297 4.58 8.04 -9.57
CA ASP A 297 5.55 8.24 -8.49
C ASP A 297 5.63 9.75 -8.18
N GLN A 298 4.59 10.27 -7.53
CA GLN A 298 4.54 11.64 -7.09
C GLN A 298 5.38 11.75 -5.83
N ARG A 299 6.66 12.08 -6.01
CA ARG A 299 7.47 12.60 -4.90
C ARG A 299 6.72 13.81 -4.36
N PRO A 300 6.25 13.80 -3.09
CA PRO A 300 5.53 14.94 -2.54
C PRO A 300 6.42 16.17 -2.64
N VAL A 301 5.84 17.28 -3.12
CA VAL A 301 6.47 18.58 -3.00
C VAL A 301 6.42 18.94 -1.52
N MET A 302 7.45 18.52 -0.78
CA MET A 302 7.70 19.00 0.56
C MET A 302 7.99 20.51 0.43
N ALA A 303 7.40 21.35 1.30
CA ALA A 303 7.70 22.79 1.31
C ALA A 303 9.22 23.04 1.39
N SER A 304 9.94 22.07 1.94
CA SER A 304 11.37 21.91 1.76
C SER A 304 11.71 20.65 0.95
N ALA A 305 11.91 20.80 -0.35
CA ALA A 305 13.05 20.10 -0.94
C ALA A 305 14.26 20.45 -0.05
N LYS A 306 14.96 19.44 0.49
CA LYS A 306 15.98 19.51 1.56
C LYS A 306 16.93 20.73 1.59
N ARG A 307 17.05 21.49 0.52
CA ARG A 307 17.80 22.76 0.41
C ARG A 307 17.18 23.95 1.15
N ASN A 308 15.85 24.08 1.25
CA ASN A 308 15.22 25.32 1.77
C ASN A 308 14.72 25.24 3.21
N GLU A 309 14.68 24.05 3.82
CA GLU A 309 14.26 23.92 5.22
C GLU A 309 15.17 24.71 6.16
N LEU A 310 16.48 24.60 5.95
CA LEU A 310 17.47 25.31 6.75
C LEU A 310 17.30 26.82 6.61
N ILE A 311 17.06 27.29 5.38
CA ILE A 311 16.82 28.70 5.07
C ILE A 311 15.55 29.19 5.78
N HIS A 312 14.44 28.44 5.73
CA HIS A 312 13.22 28.82 6.45
C HIS A 312 13.38 28.78 7.97
N ARG A 313 14.20 27.88 8.51
CA ARG A 313 14.51 27.82 9.96
C ARG A 313 15.42 28.98 10.39
N LEU A 314 16.37 29.38 9.54
CA LEU A 314 17.15 30.61 9.71
C LEU A 314 16.26 31.86 9.65
N LEU A 315 15.38 31.93 8.65
CA LEU A 315 14.43 33.03 8.46
C LEU A 315 13.37 33.10 9.57
N ALA A 316 13.04 31.97 10.20
CA ALA A 316 12.17 31.95 11.38
C ALA A 316 12.77 32.74 12.55
N GLY A 317 14.07 33.06 12.51
CA GLY A 317 14.69 34.02 13.40
C GLY A 317 14.72 33.58 14.86
N ARG A 318 14.69 32.28 15.15
CA ARG A 318 14.65 31.73 16.52
C ARG A 318 15.60 30.55 16.69
N CYS A 319 16.25 30.51 17.85
CA CYS A 319 17.08 29.40 18.27
C CYS A 319 16.21 28.18 18.61
N GLU A 320 16.58 27.00 18.11
CA GLU A 320 15.81 25.78 18.35
C GLU A 320 16.05 25.12 19.72
N LEU A 321 17.01 25.65 20.49
CA LEU A 321 17.30 25.21 21.85
C LEU A 321 16.72 26.16 22.92
N CYS A 322 16.87 27.47 22.74
CA CYS A 322 16.52 28.47 23.74
C CYS A 322 15.57 29.58 23.24
N GLU A 323 15.05 29.47 22.01
CA GLU A 323 14.14 30.45 21.38
C GLU A 323 14.69 31.87 21.16
N GLY A 324 15.95 32.15 21.57
CA GLY A 324 16.61 33.43 21.36
C GLY A 324 16.70 33.83 19.88
N THR A 325 16.58 35.13 19.61
CA THR A 325 16.49 35.69 18.25
C THR A 325 17.81 36.30 17.75
N ALA A 326 18.80 36.45 18.62
CA ALA A 326 20.06 37.11 18.30
C ALA A 326 21.16 36.13 17.81
N GLY A 327 21.86 36.51 16.74
CA GLY A 327 23.08 35.85 16.26
C GLY A 327 22.91 34.37 15.95
N LEU A 328 22.02 34.03 15.01
CA LEU A 328 21.71 32.64 14.65
C LEU A 328 22.75 32.03 13.71
N GLU A 329 23.20 30.83 14.05
CA GLU A 329 24.20 30.03 13.34
C GLU A 329 23.65 28.62 13.10
N VAL A 330 24.20 27.93 12.10
CA VAL A 330 23.82 26.57 11.75
C VAL A 330 24.85 25.58 12.28
N HIS A 331 24.45 24.81 13.29
CA HIS A 331 25.23 23.66 13.74
C HIS A 331 24.97 22.45 12.84
N HIS A 332 26.02 21.83 12.31
CA HIS A 332 25.93 20.67 11.41
C HIS A 332 26.80 19.49 11.87
N ILE A 333 26.24 18.28 11.83
CA ILE A 333 26.94 17.01 12.12
C ILE A 333 27.12 16.15 10.86
N ARG A 334 28.22 15.39 10.77
CA ARG A 334 28.54 14.57 9.58
C ARG A 334 27.59 13.39 9.41
N LYS A 335 27.35 12.58 10.44
CA LYS A 335 26.42 11.43 10.42
C LYS A 335 25.53 11.45 11.66
N LEU A 336 24.28 10.99 11.51
CA LEU A 336 23.37 10.82 12.65
C LEU A 336 23.85 9.75 13.63
N ALA A 337 24.59 8.75 13.14
CA ALA A 337 25.24 7.74 13.97
C ALA A 337 26.31 8.33 14.90
N ASP A 338 26.85 9.52 14.59
CA ASP A 338 27.86 10.17 15.43
C ASP A 338 27.25 10.71 16.75
N LEU A 339 25.91 10.71 16.88
CA LEU A 339 25.16 11.05 18.10
C LEU A 339 25.09 9.89 19.11
N ASP A 340 25.42 8.66 18.69
CA ASP A 340 25.45 7.44 19.51
C ASP A 340 26.89 7.00 19.82
N LYS A 341 27.68 7.88 20.44
CA LYS A 341 29.00 7.48 20.96
C LYS A 341 28.83 6.73 22.29
N PRO A 342 29.32 5.48 22.41
CA PRO A 342 29.35 4.76 23.69
C PRO A 342 30.26 5.51 24.66
N GLY A 343 29.79 5.80 25.88
CA GLY A 343 30.63 6.33 26.97
C GLY A 343 30.20 7.63 27.65
N ARG A 344 29.16 8.35 27.16
CA ARG A 344 28.58 9.50 27.91
C ARG A 344 27.36 9.07 28.72
N ARG A 345 27.39 9.33 30.04
CA ARG A 345 26.31 9.00 31.00
C ARG A 345 25.02 9.79 30.78
N GLU A 346 25.08 11.00 30.21
CA GLU A 346 23.91 11.75 29.75
C GLU A 346 24.18 12.44 28.41
N LYS A 347 23.23 12.35 27.48
CA LYS A 347 23.32 13.03 26.18
C LYS A 347 22.82 14.47 26.34
N PRO A 348 23.59 15.50 25.94
CA PRO A 348 23.11 16.87 25.97
C PRO A 348 21.82 17.07 25.15
N PRO A 349 20.95 18.02 25.55
CA PRO A 349 19.62 18.23 24.95
C PRO A 349 19.61 18.42 23.43
N TRP A 350 20.64 19.04 22.87
CA TRP A 350 20.78 19.23 21.43
C TRP A 350 20.94 17.90 20.67
N MET A 351 21.65 16.92 21.24
CA MET A 351 21.79 15.58 20.63
C MET A 351 20.47 14.81 20.66
N HIS A 352 19.72 14.91 21.76
CA HIS A 352 18.37 14.36 21.84
C HIS A 352 17.43 14.98 20.80
N LEU A 353 17.51 16.30 20.62
CA LEU A 353 16.71 17.03 19.64
C LEU A 353 17.05 16.60 18.20
N MET A 354 18.34 16.49 17.85
CA MET A 354 18.79 16.05 16.53
C MET A 354 18.46 14.57 16.25
N ALA A 355 18.62 13.70 17.25
CA ALA A 355 18.26 12.28 17.14
C ALA A 355 16.74 12.07 16.97
N LYS A 356 15.93 12.77 17.77
CA LYS A 356 14.45 12.74 17.67
C LYS A 356 13.95 13.25 16.32
N ARG A 357 14.60 14.29 15.78
CA ARG A 357 14.26 14.87 14.46
C ARG A 357 14.86 14.09 13.29
N ARG A 358 15.84 13.22 13.53
CA ARG A 358 16.65 12.54 12.49
C ARG A 358 17.22 13.53 11.47
N ARG A 359 17.76 14.67 11.96
CA ARG A 359 18.35 15.74 11.13
C ARG A 359 19.81 16.00 11.49
N LYS A 360 20.60 16.35 10.49
CA LYS A 360 22.02 16.69 10.62
C LYS A 360 22.28 18.18 10.90
N THR A 361 21.24 19.02 10.90
CA THR A 361 21.36 20.48 11.05
C THR A 361 20.45 21.01 12.17
N LEU A 362 20.96 21.96 12.94
CA LEU A 362 20.28 22.68 14.01
C LEU A 362 20.53 24.19 13.86
N VAL A 363 19.48 25.02 13.87
CA VAL A 363 19.62 26.48 13.89
C VAL A 363 19.59 26.96 15.33
N ILE A 364 20.67 27.60 15.77
CA ILE A 364 20.87 27.97 17.18
C ILE A 364 21.55 29.33 17.31
N CYS A 365 21.38 30.03 18.43
CA CYS A 365 22.12 31.26 18.66
C CYS A 365 23.61 31.00 18.92
N ARG A 366 24.45 32.02 18.73
CA ARG A 366 25.90 31.96 18.95
C ARG A 366 26.28 31.41 20.32
N ARG A 367 25.59 31.83 21.38
CA ARG A 367 25.79 31.31 22.75
C ARG A 367 25.59 29.80 22.81
N CYS A 368 24.47 29.30 22.28
CA CYS A 368 24.21 27.86 22.23
C CYS A 368 25.22 27.13 21.32
N HIS A 369 25.71 27.76 20.27
CA HIS A 369 26.72 27.15 19.40
C HIS A 369 28.07 27.02 20.12
N GLU A 370 28.50 28.06 20.83
CA GLU A 370 29.69 28.05 21.68
C GLU A 370 29.60 26.99 22.79
N ASP A 371 28.44 26.84 23.44
CA ASP A 371 28.23 25.80 24.46
C ASP A 371 28.29 24.37 23.91
N ILE A 372 27.81 24.15 22.68
CA ILE A 372 27.93 22.85 22.00
C ILE A 372 29.40 22.53 21.71
N HIS A 373 30.17 23.51 21.21
CA HIS A 373 31.61 23.33 20.93
C HIS A 373 32.44 23.17 22.20
N ALA A 374 32.09 23.88 23.27
CA ALA A 374 32.72 23.77 24.58
C ALA A 374 32.35 22.48 25.34
N GLY A 375 31.41 21.68 24.81
CA GLY A 375 30.97 20.43 25.44
C GLY A 375 30.14 20.62 26.71
N ARG A 376 29.63 21.82 26.97
CA ARG A 376 28.77 22.12 28.13
C ARG A 376 27.36 21.55 27.93
N ALA A 377 26.73 21.12 29.02
CA ALA A 377 25.33 20.72 28.99
C ALA A 377 24.49 21.98 28.77
N THR A 378 23.92 22.14 27.57
CA THR A 378 22.98 23.21 27.27
C THR A 378 21.67 22.93 28.03
N THR A 379 21.59 23.31 29.29
CA THR A 379 20.33 23.33 30.05
C THR A 379 19.35 24.24 29.32
N PRO A 380 18.06 23.87 29.19
CA PRO A 380 17.06 24.85 28.82
C PRO A 380 16.97 25.84 29.98
N TYR A 381 17.54 27.03 29.80
CA TYR A 381 17.37 28.10 30.77
C TYR A 381 15.86 28.37 30.95
N PRO A 382 15.39 28.55 32.19
CA PRO A 382 13.99 28.85 32.43
C PRO A 382 13.63 30.19 31.78
N LYS A 383 12.40 30.20 31.25
CA LYS A 383 11.64 31.26 30.57
C LYS A 383 12.11 32.71 30.76
#